data_AF-C4LLD4-F1
#
_entry.id   AF-C4LLD4-F1
#
_cell.length_a   1.000
_cell.length_b   1.000
_cell.length_c   1.000
_cell.angle_alpha   90.00
_cell.angle_beta   90.00
_cell.angle_gamma   90.00
#
_symmetry.space_group_name_H-M   'P 1'
#
loop_
_entity.id
_entity.type
_entity.pdbx_description
1 polymer ?
#
loop_
_entity_poly.entity_id
_entity_poly.type
_entity_poly.pdbx_seq_one_letter_code
_entity_poly.pdbx_strand_id
1 'polypeptide(L)'
;MSNGKLILLRHGQSQWNSTNQFTGWVDVDLTEKGEAEAKRGGELIKEKGLHPEVLYTSLLRRAIRTADIALNAADRLWIPVIRDWRLNERHYGALQGLNKADTKEKYGNEKFMAWRRSYDTRPPELEDGAEYSQSDDPRYANLDSVPKTECLKDVVARFVPYFKEEILPRAQKGQTVLIAAHGNSLRALVKHLDNISDDDIAGLNIPTGIPLVYEIAEDGSVVNPGGTYLDPEAAAAGAAAVANQGSK
;
A
#
# COMPACT_ATOMS: atom_id res chain seq x y z
N MET A 1 7.29 -5.70 28.32
CA MET A 1 7.62 -6.38 27.04
C MET A 1 8.37 -5.40 26.15
N SER A 2 9.16 -5.84 25.17
CA SER A 2 9.69 -4.92 24.15
C SER A 2 8.53 -4.41 23.29
N ASN A 3 8.62 -3.17 22.79
CA ASN A 3 7.66 -2.63 21.83
C ASN A 3 7.57 -3.56 20.60
N GLY A 4 6.36 -3.77 20.08
CA GLY A 4 6.18 -4.50 18.83
C GLY A 4 6.70 -3.69 17.65
N LYS A 5 6.97 -4.38 16.55
CA LYS A 5 7.46 -3.77 15.31
C LYS A 5 6.42 -3.97 14.22
N LEU A 6 5.99 -2.88 13.60
CA LEU A 6 5.10 -2.90 12.45
C LEU A 6 5.90 -2.48 11.22
N ILE A 7 6.18 -3.43 10.34
CA ILE A 7 6.95 -3.24 9.12
C ILE A 7 5.97 -3.04 7.97
N LEU A 8 5.97 -1.85 7.36
CA LEU A 8 5.16 -1.51 6.19
C LEU A 8 6.02 -1.64 4.94
N LEU A 9 5.56 -2.42 3.96
CA LEU A 9 6.25 -2.63 2.70
C LEU A 9 5.30 -2.37 1.53
N ARG A 10 5.55 -1.30 0.78
CA ARG A 10 4.87 -1.07 -0.50
C ARG A 10 5.46 -2.03 -1.54
N HIS A 11 4.60 -2.66 -2.33
CA HIS A 11 5.03 -3.51 -3.44
C HIS A 11 6.04 -2.81 -4.37
N GLY A 12 6.92 -3.60 -5.01
CA GLY A 12 7.85 -3.09 -6.03
C GLY A 12 7.14 -2.57 -7.28
N GLN A 13 7.86 -2.02 -8.25
CA GLN A 13 7.28 -1.55 -9.51
C GLN A 13 6.39 -2.63 -10.18
N SER A 14 5.13 -2.29 -10.45
CA SER A 14 4.23 -3.13 -11.24
C SER A 14 4.30 -2.82 -12.75
N GLN A 15 3.81 -3.73 -13.58
CA GLN A 15 3.72 -3.57 -15.04
C GLN A 15 3.04 -2.24 -15.44
N TRP A 16 1.97 -1.87 -14.74
CA TRP A 16 1.27 -0.62 -15.01
C TRP A 16 1.88 0.61 -14.34
N ASN A 17 2.74 0.43 -13.33
CA ASN A 17 3.57 1.52 -12.84
C ASN A 17 4.66 1.88 -13.87
N SER A 18 5.24 0.90 -14.57
CA SER A 18 6.22 1.16 -15.63
C SER A 18 5.62 1.89 -16.83
N THR A 19 4.35 1.68 -17.14
CA THR A 19 3.64 2.32 -18.27
C THR A 19 2.80 3.54 -17.87
N ASN A 20 3.00 4.06 -16.64
CA ASN A 20 2.32 5.27 -16.13
C ASN A 20 0.78 5.18 -16.08
N GLN A 21 0.21 3.97 -15.95
CA GLN A 21 -1.24 3.76 -15.88
C GLN A 21 -1.77 3.82 -14.44
N PHE A 22 -3.04 4.19 -14.27
CA PHE A 22 -3.77 3.98 -13.03
C PHE A 22 -4.16 2.51 -12.91
N THR A 23 -3.69 1.84 -11.86
CA THR A 23 -3.91 0.40 -11.67
C THR A 23 -5.14 0.11 -10.81
N GLY A 24 -5.18 0.67 -9.61
CA GLY A 24 -6.25 0.39 -8.65
C GLY A 24 -6.33 -1.09 -8.31
N TRP A 25 -7.51 -1.67 -8.45
CA TRP A 25 -7.79 -3.07 -8.14
C TRP A 25 -7.50 -4.03 -9.29
N VAL A 26 -7.05 -3.54 -10.46
CA VAL A 26 -6.59 -4.41 -11.54
C VAL A 26 -5.38 -5.22 -11.07
N ASP A 27 -5.47 -6.54 -11.26
CA ASP A 27 -4.53 -7.53 -10.72
C ASP A 27 -3.29 -7.71 -11.60
N VAL A 28 -2.55 -6.63 -11.83
CA VAL A 28 -1.31 -6.64 -12.63
C VAL A 28 -0.13 -7.23 -11.85
N ASP A 29 0.86 -7.73 -12.57
CA ASP A 29 2.06 -8.33 -11.99
C ASP A 29 3.18 -7.30 -11.70
N LEU A 30 4.23 -7.75 -11.03
CA LEU A 30 5.50 -7.04 -10.88
C LEU A 30 6.29 -7.04 -12.19
N THR A 31 7.17 -6.05 -12.35
CA THR A 31 8.26 -6.12 -13.33
C THR A 31 9.48 -6.82 -12.71
N GLU A 32 10.48 -7.18 -13.51
CA GLU A 32 11.78 -7.67 -12.99
C GLU A 32 12.41 -6.69 -11.99
N LYS A 33 12.27 -5.38 -12.26
CA LYS A 33 12.68 -4.34 -11.31
C LYS A 33 11.88 -4.42 -10.00
N GLY A 34 10.57 -4.62 -10.07
CA GLY A 34 9.72 -4.78 -8.89
C GLY A 34 10.06 -6.02 -8.06
N GLU A 35 10.47 -7.11 -8.70
CA GLU A 35 10.96 -8.31 -8.01
C GLU A 35 12.30 -8.07 -7.31
N ALA A 36 13.23 -7.35 -7.96
CA ALA A 36 14.49 -6.95 -7.35
C ALA A 36 14.27 -6.02 -6.15
N GLU A 37 13.34 -5.06 -6.25
CA GLU A 37 12.91 -4.19 -5.14
C GLU A 37 12.34 -5.01 -3.98
N ALA A 38 11.48 -6.00 -4.26
CA ALA A 38 10.92 -6.90 -3.25
C ALA A 38 12.00 -7.72 -2.53
N LYS A 39 12.96 -8.28 -3.30
CA LYS A 39 14.09 -9.03 -2.75
C LYS A 39 14.94 -8.16 -1.85
N ARG A 40 15.29 -6.94 -2.29
CA ARG A 40 16.06 -5.99 -1.48
C ARG A 40 15.34 -5.62 -0.19
N GLY A 41 14.02 -5.44 -0.23
CA GLY A 41 13.21 -5.21 0.97
C GLY A 41 13.32 -6.34 2.00
N GLY A 42 13.32 -7.60 1.54
CA GLY A 42 13.55 -8.77 2.40
C GLY A 42 14.97 -8.84 2.97
N GLU A 43 15.98 -8.54 2.15
CA GLU A 43 17.38 -8.45 2.59
C GLU A 43 17.57 -7.38 3.68
N LEU A 44 16.98 -6.19 3.51
CA LEU A 44 16.98 -5.12 4.51
C LEU A 44 16.36 -5.56 5.84
N ILE A 45 15.21 -6.25 5.80
CA ILE A 45 14.54 -6.80 6.99
C ILE A 45 15.50 -7.76 7.73
N LYS A 46 16.16 -8.65 7.00
CA LYS A 46 17.14 -9.61 7.55
C LYS A 46 18.37 -8.93 8.14
N GLU A 47 18.97 -7.99 7.40
CA GLU A 47 20.15 -7.22 7.80
C GLU A 47 19.93 -6.46 9.11
N LYS A 48 18.71 -5.97 9.34
CA LYS A 48 18.33 -5.23 10.55
C LYS A 48 17.88 -6.13 11.71
N GLY A 49 17.96 -7.45 11.55
CA GLY A 49 17.55 -8.41 12.58
C GLY A 49 16.05 -8.38 12.88
N LEU A 50 15.24 -7.93 11.91
CA LEU A 50 13.79 -7.92 12.04
C LEU A 50 13.25 -9.29 11.62
N HIS A 51 12.41 -9.85 12.46
CA HIS A 51 11.94 -11.22 12.33
C HIS A 51 10.41 -11.24 12.30
N PRO A 52 9.78 -10.95 11.14
CA PRO A 52 8.34 -11.05 11.00
C PRO A 52 7.81 -12.38 11.53
N GLU A 53 6.78 -12.32 12.38
CA GLU A 53 6.09 -13.47 12.96
C GLU A 53 4.74 -13.73 12.26
N VAL A 54 4.23 -12.73 11.55
CA VAL A 54 3.02 -12.81 10.73
C VAL A 54 3.11 -11.81 9.58
N LEU A 55 2.58 -12.19 8.42
CA LEU A 55 2.43 -11.35 7.24
C LEU A 55 0.95 -11.05 6.98
N TYR A 56 0.64 -9.77 6.74
CA TYR A 56 -0.62 -9.32 6.14
C TYR A 56 -0.39 -8.78 4.74
N THR A 57 -1.28 -9.12 3.81
CA THR A 57 -1.29 -8.56 2.46
C THR A 57 -2.70 -8.33 1.93
N SER A 58 -2.79 -7.54 0.87
CA SER A 58 -3.98 -7.43 0.03
C SER A 58 -4.28 -8.72 -0.75
N LEU A 59 -5.37 -8.71 -1.53
CA LEU A 59 -5.73 -9.76 -2.49
C LEU A 59 -5.11 -9.56 -3.90
N LEU A 60 -4.19 -8.62 -4.07
CA LEU A 60 -3.61 -8.26 -5.38
C LEU A 60 -2.20 -8.87 -5.52
N ARG A 61 -1.96 -9.56 -6.65
CA ARG A 61 -0.77 -10.41 -6.88
C ARG A 61 0.54 -9.68 -6.70
N ARG A 62 0.63 -8.40 -7.08
CA ARG A 62 1.85 -7.59 -6.92
C ARG A 62 2.30 -7.45 -5.46
N ALA A 63 1.36 -7.32 -4.52
CA ALA A 63 1.67 -7.25 -3.10
C ALA A 63 1.97 -8.64 -2.54
N ILE A 64 1.20 -9.65 -2.95
CA ILE A 64 1.42 -11.06 -2.58
C ILE A 64 2.83 -11.52 -2.99
N ARG A 65 3.19 -11.37 -4.26
CA ARG A 65 4.51 -11.71 -4.78
C ARG A 65 5.62 -10.92 -4.12
N THR A 66 5.42 -9.62 -3.88
CA THR A 66 6.40 -8.82 -3.12
C THR A 66 6.66 -9.43 -1.75
N ALA A 67 5.58 -9.81 -1.05
CA ALA A 67 5.68 -10.40 0.27
C ALA A 67 6.40 -11.76 0.24
N ASP A 68 6.03 -12.64 -0.69
CA ASP A 68 6.65 -13.97 -0.84
C ASP A 68 8.15 -13.86 -1.15
N ILE A 69 8.54 -12.96 -2.07
CA ILE A 69 9.95 -12.70 -2.41
C ILE A 69 10.71 -12.13 -1.20
N ALA A 70 10.13 -11.16 -0.50
CA ALA A 70 10.75 -10.54 0.67
C ALA A 70 10.92 -11.53 1.82
N LEU A 71 9.90 -12.36 2.11
CA LEU A 71 9.97 -13.41 3.13
C LEU A 71 10.99 -14.50 2.78
N ASN A 72 11.13 -14.85 1.49
CA ASN A 72 12.18 -15.77 1.05
C ASN A 72 13.58 -15.21 1.30
N ALA A 73 13.83 -13.95 0.94
CA ALA A 73 15.11 -13.29 1.22
C ALA A 73 15.38 -13.15 2.73
N ALA A 74 14.33 -12.96 3.53
CA ALA A 74 14.42 -12.84 4.98
C ALA A 74 14.46 -14.19 5.73
N ASP A 75 14.38 -15.32 5.04
CA ASP A 75 14.29 -16.68 5.62
C ASP A 75 13.10 -16.85 6.59
N ARG A 76 11.93 -16.38 6.16
CA ARG A 76 10.68 -16.34 6.95
C ARG A 76 9.45 -16.84 6.17
N LEU A 77 9.63 -17.66 5.12
CA LEU A 77 8.51 -18.15 4.30
C LEU A 77 7.44 -18.95 5.06
N TRP A 78 7.82 -19.56 6.19
CA TRP A 78 6.95 -20.47 6.96
C TRP A 78 5.96 -19.74 7.89
N ILE A 79 6.07 -18.42 8.04
CA ILE A 79 5.21 -17.68 8.96
C ILE A 79 3.76 -17.63 8.46
N PRO A 80 2.76 -17.48 9.35
CA PRO A 80 1.38 -17.29 8.94
C PRO A 80 1.19 -16.09 8.00
N VAL A 81 0.38 -16.28 6.96
CA VAL A 81 0.03 -15.25 5.97
C VAL A 81 -1.48 -15.04 5.97
N ILE A 82 -1.91 -13.80 6.17
CA ILE A 82 -3.32 -13.39 6.18
C ILE A 82 -3.55 -12.42 5.02
N ARG A 83 -4.59 -12.66 4.22
CA ARG A 83 -4.91 -11.86 3.03
C ARG A 83 -6.31 -11.27 3.17
N ASP A 84 -6.44 -9.96 3.01
CA ASP A 84 -7.74 -9.27 3.13
C ASP A 84 -7.86 -8.13 2.12
N TRP A 85 -9.05 -7.99 1.51
CA TRP A 85 -9.33 -6.95 0.51
C TRP A 85 -9.20 -5.54 1.10
N ARG A 86 -9.37 -5.37 2.41
CA ARG A 86 -9.21 -4.08 3.11
C ARG A 86 -7.80 -3.53 3.02
N LEU A 87 -6.81 -4.35 2.63
CA LEU A 87 -5.44 -3.91 2.34
C LEU A 87 -5.21 -3.56 0.86
N ASN A 88 -6.17 -3.79 -0.03
CA ASN A 88 -6.08 -3.44 -1.45
C ASN A 88 -5.72 -1.96 -1.66
N GLU A 89 -5.11 -1.66 -2.81
CA GLU A 89 -4.92 -0.29 -3.29
C GLU A 89 -6.26 0.47 -3.35
N ARG A 90 -6.23 1.80 -3.42
CA ARG A 90 -7.41 2.61 -3.74
C ARG A 90 -8.03 2.14 -5.06
N HIS A 91 -9.34 1.88 -5.07
CA HIS A 91 -10.07 1.65 -6.33
C HIS A 91 -10.11 2.95 -7.14
N TYR A 92 -9.47 2.96 -8.32
CA TYR A 92 -9.36 4.18 -9.13
C TYR A 92 -10.58 4.43 -10.04
N GLY A 93 -11.59 3.57 -9.94
CA GLY A 93 -12.83 3.69 -10.71
C GLY A 93 -12.57 3.72 -12.21
N ALA A 94 -13.26 4.60 -12.94
CA ALA A 94 -13.12 4.74 -14.39
C ALA A 94 -11.72 5.18 -14.83
N LEU A 95 -10.82 5.55 -13.92
CA LEU A 95 -9.43 5.84 -14.26
C LEU A 95 -8.61 4.55 -14.45
N GLN A 96 -9.05 3.39 -13.95
CA GLN A 96 -8.32 2.13 -14.11
C GLN A 96 -8.02 1.87 -15.60
N GLY A 97 -6.75 1.60 -15.91
CA GLY A 97 -6.26 1.38 -17.28
C GLY A 97 -5.82 2.64 -18.01
N LEU A 98 -6.26 3.83 -17.60
CA LEU A 98 -5.88 5.08 -18.27
C LEU A 98 -4.44 5.48 -17.93
N ASN A 99 -3.74 6.06 -18.91
CA ASN A 99 -2.44 6.70 -18.69
C ASN A 99 -2.62 7.99 -17.88
N LYS A 100 -1.76 8.21 -16.88
CA LYS A 100 -1.79 9.38 -16.00
C LYS A 100 -1.50 10.68 -16.76
N ALA A 101 -0.59 10.66 -17.73
CA ALA A 101 -0.25 11.82 -18.55
C ALA A 101 -1.44 12.25 -19.41
N ASP A 102 -2.01 11.31 -20.18
CA ASP A 102 -3.17 11.56 -21.04
C ASP A 102 -4.39 11.99 -20.22
N THR A 103 -4.59 11.41 -19.03
CA THR A 103 -5.65 11.81 -18.10
C THR A 103 -5.44 13.25 -17.62
N LYS A 104 -4.19 13.64 -17.31
CA LYS A 104 -3.84 15.00 -16.89
C LYS A 104 -4.05 16.01 -18.02
N GLU A 105 -3.69 15.65 -19.26
CA GLU A 105 -3.92 16.48 -20.45
C GLU A 105 -5.42 16.68 -20.70
N LYS A 106 -6.20 15.59 -20.67
CA LYS A 106 -7.65 15.61 -20.94
C LYS A 106 -8.45 16.38 -19.89
N TYR A 107 -8.14 16.22 -18.61
CA TYR A 107 -8.95 16.75 -17.51
C TYR A 107 -8.37 17.97 -16.81
N GLY A 108 -7.13 18.35 -17.15
CA GLY A 108 -6.40 19.43 -16.49
C GLY A 108 -5.72 19.01 -15.18
N ASN A 109 -4.69 19.77 -14.80
CA ASN A 109 -3.85 19.47 -13.65
C ASN A 109 -4.61 19.47 -12.32
N GLU A 110 -5.54 20.42 -12.12
CA GLU A 110 -6.31 20.52 -10.88
C GLU A 110 -7.16 19.27 -10.64
N LYS A 111 -7.92 18.83 -11.65
CA LYS A 111 -8.78 17.64 -11.56
C LYS A 111 -7.96 16.36 -11.41
N PHE A 112 -6.84 16.26 -12.14
CA PHE A 112 -5.89 15.14 -12.01
C PHE A 112 -5.31 15.06 -10.59
N MET A 113 -4.87 16.19 -10.03
CA MET A 113 -4.31 16.24 -8.67
C MET A 113 -5.37 15.96 -7.61
N ALA A 114 -6.60 16.46 -7.79
CA ALA A 114 -7.73 16.15 -6.91
C ALA A 114 -7.98 14.64 -6.85
N TRP A 115 -8.15 13.96 -7.99
CA TRP A 115 -8.36 12.50 -8.00
C TRP A 115 -7.17 11.69 -7.45
N ARG A 116 -5.94 12.15 -7.71
CA ARG A 116 -4.74 11.40 -7.32
C ARG A 116 -4.37 11.59 -5.85
N ARG A 117 -4.61 12.77 -5.27
CA ARG A 117 -4.04 13.17 -3.98
C ARG A 117 -5.03 13.67 -2.96
N SER A 118 -6.21 14.15 -3.36
CA SER A 118 -7.23 14.57 -2.40
C SER A 118 -7.59 13.45 -1.45
N TYR A 119 -7.87 13.84 -0.21
CA TYR A 119 -8.34 12.93 0.82
C TYR A 119 -9.76 12.43 0.52
N ASP A 120 -10.66 13.32 0.10
CA ASP A 120 -12.10 13.04 0.02
C ASP A 120 -12.69 13.03 -1.40
N THR A 121 -11.91 13.42 -2.42
CA THR A 121 -12.40 13.47 -3.81
C THR A 121 -12.28 12.10 -4.48
N ARG A 122 -13.43 11.49 -4.82
CA ARG A 122 -13.50 10.22 -5.56
C ARG A 122 -13.24 10.42 -7.06
N PRO A 123 -12.47 9.53 -7.71
CA PRO A 123 -12.51 9.37 -9.16
C PRO A 123 -13.93 9.00 -9.65
N PRO A 124 -14.24 9.15 -10.96
CA PRO A 124 -15.51 8.70 -11.50
C PRO A 124 -15.72 7.19 -11.31
N GLU A 125 -16.96 6.76 -11.11
CA GLU A 125 -17.32 5.35 -10.89
C GLU A 125 -17.05 4.49 -12.13
N LEU A 126 -16.61 3.24 -11.90
CA LEU A 126 -16.49 2.22 -12.94
C LEU A 126 -17.76 1.37 -12.95
N GLU A 127 -18.37 1.20 -14.12
CA GLU A 127 -19.57 0.39 -14.29
C GLU A 127 -19.31 -1.11 -14.09
N ASP A 128 -20.32 -1.81 -13.59
CA ASP A 128 -20.31 -3.27 -13.50
C ASP A 128 -20.28 -3.84 -14.94
N GLY A 129 -19.30 -4.69 -15.25
CA GLY A 129 -19.06 -5.21 -16.60
C GLY A 129 -18.09 -4.43 -17.49
N ALA A 130 -17.54 -3.29 -17.04
CA ALA A 130 -16.44 -2.64 -17.75
C ALA A 130 -15.17 -3.52 -17.76
N GLU A 131 -14.30 -3.38 -18.78
CA GLU A 131 -13.11 -4.24 -19.01
C GLU A 131 -12.23 -4.46 -17.76
N TYR A 132 -12.05 -3.42 -16.95
CA TYR A 132 -11.22 -3.44 -15.75
C TYR A 132 -12.02 -3.44 -14.44
N SER A 133 -13.30 -3.81 -14.47
CA SER A 133 -14.11 -3.94 -13.26
C SER A 133 -13.75 -5.21 -12.49
N GLN A 134 -13.93 -5.16 -11.17
CA GLN A 134 -13.76 -6.29 -10.27
C GLN A 134 -15.10 -6.84 -9.77
N SER A 135 -16.23 -6.32 -10.28
CA SER A 135 -17.60 -6.68 -9.87
C SER A 135 -17.85 -8.19 -9.88
N ASP A 136 -17.30 -8.89 -10.87
CA ASP A 136 -17.52 -10.33 -11.09
C ASP A 136 -16.31 -11.20 -10.67
N ASP A 137 -15.29 -10.63 -10.00
CA ASP A 137 -14.13 -11.42 -9.56
C ASP A 137 -14.49 -12.26 -8.31
N PRO A 138 -14.39 -13.60 -8.37
CA PRO A 138 -14.77 -14.48 -7.26
C PRO A 138 -14.07 -14.17 -5.93
N ARG A 139 -12.89 -13.52 -5.95
CA ARG A 139 -12.19 -13.15 -4.71
C ARG A 139 -12.95 -12.12 -3.86
N TYR A 140 -13.93 -11.42 -4.45
CA TYR A 140 -14.77 -10.43 -3.78
C TYR A 140 -16.23 -10.87 -3.62
N ALA A 141 -16.55 -12.14 -3.88
CA ALA A 141 -17.92 -12.66 -3.82
C ALA A 141 -18.58 -12.56 -2.43
N ASN A 142 -17.80 -12.37 -1.36
CA ASN A 142 -18.28 -12.20 0.01
C ASN A 142 -18.51 -10.72 0.41
N LEU A 143 -18.34 -9.77 -0.51
CA LEU A 143 -18.67 -8.36 -0.27
C LEU A 143 -20.11 -8.08 -0.67
N ASP A 144 -20.83 -7.28 0.12
CA ASP A 144 -22.18 -6.80 -0.24
C ASP A 144 -22.15 -6.01 -1.56
N SER A 145 -21.09 -5.24 -1.78
CA SER A 145 -20.77 -4.63 -3.07
C SER A 145 -19.26 -4.40 -3.21
N VAL A 146 -18.74 -4.62 -4.41
CA VAL A 146 -17.38 -4.21 -4.80
C VAL A 146 -17.38 -2.69 -5.01
N PRO A 147 -16.44 -1.93 -4.42
CA PRO A 147 -16.42 -0.49 -4.57
C PRO A 147 -16.18 -0.09 -6.04
N LYS A 148 -17.04 0.78 -6.59
CA LYS A 148 -16.89 1.29 -7.96
C LYS A 148 -15.82 2.38 -8.10
N THR A 149 -15.44 3.02 -6.99
CA THR A 149 -14.40 4.05 -6.90
C THR A 149 -14.12 4.33 -5.42
N GLU A 150 -12.92 4.80 -5.09
CA GLU A 150 -12.54 5.18 -3.74
C GLU A 150 -11.71 6.46 -3.73
N CYS A 151 -11.96 7.36 -2.78
CA CYS A 151 -11.00 8.37 -2.34
C CYS A 151 -10.15 7.83 -1.18
N LEU A 152 -9.21 8.62 -0.64
CA LEU A 152 -8.36 8.13 0.46
C LEU A 152 -9.17 7.91 1.74
N LYS A 153 -10.20 8.74 1.97
CA LYS A 153 -11.13 8.61 3.09
C LYS A 153 -11.87 7.27 3.08
N ASP A 154 -12.26 6.77 1.93
CA ASP A 154 -12.89 5.44 1.80
C ASP A 154 -11.91 4.33 2.17
N VAL A 155 -10.66 4.44 1.69
CA VAL A 155 -9.58 3.51 2.04
C VAL A 155 -9.33 3.51 3.55
N VAL A 156 -9.30 4.69 4.19
CA VAL A 156 -9.20 4.80 5.67
C VAL A 156 -10.38 4.10 6.35
N ALA A 157 -11.60 4.34 5.89
CA ALA A 157 -12.82 3.80 6.49
C ALA A 157 -12.87 2.26 6.43
N ARG A 158 -12.37 1.63 5.36
CA ARG A 158 -12.29 0.16 5.27
C ARG A 158 -11.07 -0.43 5.96
N PHE A 159 -9.92 0.24 5.96
CA PHE A 159 -8.67 -0.36 6.42
C PHE A 159 -8.41 -0.15 7.91
N VAL A 160 -8.62 1.05 8.44
CA VAL A 160 -8.29 1.38 9.83
C VAL A 160 -9.04 0.52 10.85
N PRO A 161 -10.34 0.22 10.69
CA PRO A 161 -11.03 -0.71 11.59
C PRO A 161 -10.38 -2.10 11.59
N TYR A 162 -10.08 -2.67 10.42
CA TYR A 162 -9.40 -3.96 10.31
C TYR A 162 -8.01 -3.93 10.94
N PHE A 163 -7.25 -2.85 10.74
CA PHE A 163 -5.97 -2.67 11.41
C PHE A 163 -6.12 -2.70 12.93
N LYS A 164 -7.07 -1.96 13.50
CA LYS A 164 -7.29 -1.89 14.96
C LYS A 164 -7.75 -3.22 15.57
N GLU A 165 -8.57 -3.98 14.85
CA GLU A 165 -9.17 -5.22 15.35
C GLU A 165 -8.25 -6.43 15.19
N GLU A 166 -7.56 -6.57 14.05
CA GLU A 166 -6.82 -7.78 13.70
C GLU A 166 -5.30 -7.60 13.82
N ILE A 167 -4.76 -6.44 13.44
CA ILE A 167 -3.31 -6.25 13.27
C ILE A 167 -2.66 -5.60 14.50
N LEU A 168 -3.19 -4.46 14.95
CA LEU A 168 -2.66 -3.66 16.06
C LEU A 168 -2.49 -4.50 17.36
N PRO A 169 -3.45 -5.37 17.75
CA PRO A 169 -3.31 -6.16 18.97
C PRO A 169 -2.11 -7.12 18.95
N ARG A 170 -1.59 -7.48 17.78
CA ARG A 170 -0.37 -8.31 17.67
C ARG A 170 0.87 -7.49 17.97
N ALA A 171 0.97 -6.30 17.38
CA ALA A 171 2.06 -5.37 17.65
C ALA A 171 2.06 -4.90 19.11
N GLN A 172 0.89 -4.65 19.71
CA GLN A 172 0.77 -4.33 21.15
C GLN A 172 1.29 -5.45 22.06
N LYS A 173 1.20 -6.71 21.62
CA LYS A 173 1.78 -7.88 22.33
C LYS A 173 3.28 -8.06 22.10
N GLY A 174 3.94 -7.10 21.45
CA GLY A 174 5.38 -7.13 21.18
C GLY A 174 5.76 -7.91 19.91
N GLN A 175 4.79 -8.37 19.10
CA GLN A 175 5.11 -9.14 17.88
C GLN A 175 5.70 -8.26 16.78
N THR A 176 6.53 -8.85 15.92
CA THR A 176 6.96 -8.24 14.66
C THR A 176 5.97 -8.60 13.53
N VAL A 177 5.24 -7.61 13.04
CA VAL A 177 4.20 -7.76 12.00
C VAL A 177 4.70 -7.15 10.69
N LEU A 178 4.60 -7.89 9.58
CA LEU A 178 4.84 -7.37 8.24
C LEU A 178 3.51 -7.09 7.52
N ILE A 179 3.34 -5.89 6.98
CA ILE A 179 2.23 -5.54 6.07
C ILE A 179 2.81 -5.25 4.69
N ALA A 180 2.56 -6.14 3.72
CA ALA A 180 2.88 -5.92 2.32
C ALA A 180 1.63 -5.43 1.56
N ALA A 181 1.62 -4.18 1.13
CA ALA A 181 0.44 -3.57 0.53
C ALA A 181 0.80 -2.51 -0.53
N HIS A 182 0.00 -1.45 -0.64
CA HIS A 182 0.00 -0.53 -1.78
C HIS A 182 0.18 0.91 -1.34
N GLY A 183 0.35 1.82 -2.32
CA GLY A 183 0.65 3.21 -2.05
C GLY A 183 -0.43 3.89 -1.19
N ASN A 184 -1.71 3.81 -1.57
CA ASN A 184 -2.75 4.52 -0.82
C ASN A 184 -3.21 3.77 0.43
N SER A 185 -3.22 2.43 0.44
CA SER A 185 -3.57 1.70 1.67
C SER A 185 -2.53 1.93 2.78
N LEU A 186 -1.24 1.95 2.44
CA LEU A 186 -0.21 2.30 3.42
C LEU A 186 -0.25 3.79 3.81
N ARG A 187 -0.55 4.71 2.88
CA ARG A 187 -0.79 6.13 3.24
C ARG A 187 -1.97 6.29 4.20
N ALA A 188 -3.07 5.55 3.99
CA ALA A 188 -4.22 5.56 4.88
C ALA A 188 -3.85 5.09 6.29
N LEU A 189 -3.02 4.05 6.41
CA LEU A 189 -2.53 3.60 7.71
C LEU A 189 -1.56 4.58 8.35
N VAL A 190 -0.58 5.10 7.61
CA VAL A 190 0.38 6.10 8.12
C VAL A 190 -0.36 7.37 8.58
N LYS A 191 -1.41 7.81 7.85
CA LYS A 191 -2.28 8.89 8.29
C LYS A 191 -2.86 8.63 9.68
N HIS A 192 -3.30 7.40 9.93
CA HIS A 192 -3.87 7.01 11.21
C HIS A 192 -2.81 6.92 12.32
N LEU A 193 -1.67 6.29 12.04
CA LEU A 193 -0.57 6.10 13.01
C LEU A 193 0.04 7.43 13.47
N ASP A 194 0.27 8.36 12.54
CA ASP A 194 0.91 9.65 12.81
C ASP A 194 -0.07 10.81 12.99
N ASN A 195 -1.38 10.53 13.01
CA ASN A 195 -2.44 11.53 13.10
C ASN A 195 -2.27 12.68 12.07
N ILE A 196 -1.93 12.32 10.83
CA ILE A 196 -1.71 13.29 9.74
C ILE A 196 -3.06 13.91 9.35
N SER A 197 -3.09 15.22 9.19
CA SER A 197 -4.27 15.97 8.77
C SER A 197 -4.76 15.56 7.37
N ASP A 198 -6.02 15.87 7.06
CA ASP A 198 -6.61 15.60 5.75
C ASP A 198 -5.93 16.40 4.63
N ASP A 199 -5.34 17.55 4.96
CA ASP A 199 -4.60 18.40 4.02
C ASP A 199 -3.17 17.89 3.81
N ASP A 200 -2.46 17.55 4.88
CA ASP A 200 -1.04 17.17 4.82
C ASP A 200 -0.83 15.78 4.18
N ILE A 201 -1.81 14.88 4.32
CA ILE A 201 -1.69 13.52 3.79
C ILE A 201 -1.52 13.50 2.27
N ALA A 202 -1.96 14.54 1.56
CA ALA A 202 -1.76 14.71 0.12
C ALA A 202 -0.27 14.73 -0.27
N GLY A 203 0.59 15.27 0.60
CA GLY A 203 2.04 15.37 0.39
C GLY A 203 2.82 14.09 0.67
N LEU A 204 2.24 13.13 1.39
CA LEU A 204 2.92 11.88 1.76
C LEU A 204 3.12 10.97 0.53
N ASN A 205 4.37 10.57 0.30
CA ASN A 205 4.76 9.62 -0.75
C ASN A 205 5.55 8.46 -0.14
N ILE A 206 4.98 7.25 -0.22
CA ILE A 206 5.64 6.03 0.25
C ILE A 206 6.42 5.42 -0.92
N PRO A 207 7.76 5.23 -0.81
CA PRO A 207 8.58 4.62 -1.86
C PRO A 207 8.21 3.15 -2.10
N THR A 208 8.53 2.62 -3.28
CA THR A 208 8.36 1.18 -3.58
C THR A 208 9.51 0.37 -2.98
N GLY A 209 9.22 -0.81 -2.44
CA GLY A 209 10.23 -1.80 -2.05
C GLY A 209 11.06 -1.51 -0.80
N ILE A 210 10.96 -0.31 -0.19
CA ILE A 210 11.73 0.04 1.01
C ILE A 210 10.87 -0.14 2.27
N PRO A 211 11.24 -1.03 3.20
CA PRO A 211 10.48 -1.24 4.43
C PRO A 211 10.52 -0.02 5.36
N LEU A 212 9.36 0.37 5.89
CA LEU A 212 9.16 1.43 6.89
C LEU A 212 8.75 0.79 8.21
N VAL A 213 9.47 1.06 9.30
CA VAL A 213 9.24 0.41 10.60
C VAL A 213 8.66 1.39 11.61
N TYR A 214 7.48 1.05 12.14
CA TYR A 214 6.90 1.67 13.32
C TYR A 214 7.14 0.80 14.56
N GLU A 215 7.36 1.45 15.68
CA GLU A 215 7.44 0.85 17.00
C GLU A 215 6.14 1.12 17.76
N ILE A 216 5.48 0.05 18.19
CA ILE A 216 4.16 0.11 18.83
C ILE A 216 4.31 -0.29 20.30
N ALA A 217 3.98 0.64 21.19
CA ALA A 217 3.93 0.37 22.63
C ALA A 217 2.73 -0.52 22.99
N GLU A 218 2.73 -1.04 24.21
CA GLU A 218 1.66 -1.92 24.71
C GLU A 218 0.27 -1.25 24.70
N ASP A 219 0.22 0.07 24.93
CA ASP A 219 -1.01 0.87 24.84
C ASP A 219 -1.46 1.17 23.40
N GLY A 220 -0.68 0.76 22.39
CA GLY A 220 -0.94 1.00 20.97
C GLY A 220 -0.39 2.31 20.42
N SER A 221 0.29 3.12 21.25
CA SER A 221 0.91 4.36 20.79
C SER A 221 2.15 4.10 19.94
N VAL A 222 2.41 5.01 19.00
CA VAL A 222 3.61 5.01 18.15
C VAL A 222 4.76 5.65 18.90
N VAL A 223 5.88 4.92 19.04
CA VAL A 223 7.07 5.38 19.77
C VAL A 223 8.04 6.17 18.88
N ASN A 224 7.96 5.99 17.56
CA ASN A 224 8.76 6.71 16.56
C ASN A 224 7.86 7.33 15.48
N PRO A 225 7.20 8.48 15.75
CA PRO A 225 6.34 9.15 14.77
C PRO A 225 7.06 9.37 13.42
N GLY A 226 6.35 9.10 12.32
CA GLY A 226 6.89 9.09 10.96
C GLY A 226 7.54 7.76 10.54
N GLY A 227 7.79 6.86 11.49
CA GLY A 227 8.47 5.59 11.28
C GLY A 227 9.94 5.73 10.88
N THR A 228 10.63 4.60 10.76
CA THR A 228 12.04 4.53 10.35
C THR A 228 12.18 3.66 9.10
N TYR A 229 12.54 4.25 7.97
CA TYR A 229 12.90 3.47 6.78
C TYR A 229 14.20 2.71 6.99
N LEU A 230 14.28 1.46 6.54
CA LEU A 230 15.48 0.63 6.69
C LEU A 230 16.63 1.07 5.77
N ASP A 231 16.31 1.82 4.72
CA ASP A 231 17.23 2.49 3.81
C ASP A 231 16.72 3.92 3.54
N PRO A 232 17.09 4.91 4.39
CA PRO A 232 16.58 6.28 4.29
C PRO A 232 16.93 7.00 2.98
N GLU A 233 18.12 6.73 2.43
CA GLU A 233 18.57 7.35 1.17
C GLU A 233 17.75 6.83 -0.01
N ALA A 234 17.58 5.51 -0.11
CA ALA A 234 16.72 4.90 -1.13
C ALA A 234 15.26 5.31 -0.95
N ALA A 235 14.79 5.44 0.29
CA ALA A 235 13.43 5.91 0.58
C ALA A 235 13.19 7.33 0.09
N ALA A 236 14.11 8.26 0.34
CA ALA A 236 14.02 9.64 -0.14
C ALA A 236 13.99 9.71 -1.67
N ALA A 237 14.89 8.99 -2.35
CA ALA A 237 14.92 8.92 -3.81
C ALA A 237 13.64 8.29 -4.39
N GLY A 238 13.14 7.21 -3.78
CA GLY A 238 11.92 6.53 -4.18
C GLY A 238 10.67 7.38 -3.98
N ALA A 239 10.58 8.12 -2.87
CA ALA A 239 9.47 9.03 -2.60
C ALA A 239 9.41 10.17 -3.63
N ALA A 240 10.57 10.75 -3.99
CA ALA A 240 10.67 11.75 -5.06
C ALA A 240 10.24 11.18 -6.43
N ALA A 241 10.64 9.95 -6.75
CA ALA A 241 10.22 9.28 -7.99
C ALA A 241 8.69 9.07 -8.04
N VAL A 242 8.05 8.72 -6.92
CA VAL A 242 6.59 8.56 -6.82
C VAL A 242 5.87 9.90 -6.96
N ALA A 243 6.39 10.97 -6.37
CA ALA A 243 5.83 12.31 -6.50
C ALA A 243 5.77 12.73 -7.99
N ASN A 244 6.86 12.50 -8.73
CA ASN A 244 7.03 12.86 -10.14
C ASN A 244 6.25 11.99 -11.15
N GLN A 245 5.53 10.95 -10.70
CA GLN A 245 4.63 10.19 -11.60
C GLN A 245 3.51 11.11 -12.13
N GLY A 246 3.18 11.00 -13.42
CA GLY A 246 2.23 11.91 -14.09
C GLY A 246 2.84 13.22 -14.63
N SER A 247 4.16 13.43 -14.48
CA SER A 247 4.90 14.50 -15.15
C SER A 247 5.61 14.04 -16.44
N LYS A 248 5.60 12.74 -16.71
CA LYS A 248 6.10 12.10 -17.92
C LYS A 248 4.94 11.64 -18.77
#